data_AF-A0A6J2WZC8-F1
#
_entry.id   AF-A0A6J2WZC8-F1
#
_cell.length_a   1.000
_cell.length_b   1.000
_cell.length_c   1.000
_cell.angle_alpha   90.00
_cell.angle_beta   90.00
_cell.angle_gamma   90.00
#
_symmetry.space_group_name_H-M   'P 1'
#
loop_
_entity.id
_entity.type
_entity.pdbx_description
1 polymer ?
#
loop_
_entity_poly.entity_id
_entity_poly.type
_entity_poly.pdbx_seq_one_letter_code
_entity_poly.pdbx_strand_id
1 'polypeptide(L)'
;MAAPSGGGETGNSNDQMLDLGAALLKDFIYERVRRHGDCNTSVSRSQLGGTELSDPNHKRLAQCLQQIGDELDGNVQLQRMINDSALQPTQEVFIKVAREIFSDGKFNWGRVVALFYFACRLVIKALLTKIPDIIRTIISWTIEYLRDHVINWIREQGGWEGIRSYFGTPTWQTVGVFLAGVLTTVLVIRKM
;
A
#
# COMPACT_ATOMS: atom_id res chain seq x y z
N MET A 1 -40.31 -1.19 -25.61
CA MET A 1 -39.34 -2.08 -24.94
C MET A 1 -38.10 -1.24 -24.67
N ALA A 2 -37.89 -0.80 -23.44
CA ALA A 2 -36.69 -0.06 -23.04
C ALA A 2 -35.74 -1.03 -22.32
N ALA A 3 -34.47 -1.02 -22.74
CA ALA A 3 -33.42 -1.87 -22.22
C ALA A 3 -33.09 -1.53 -20.74
N PRO A 4 -32.62 -2.49 -19.92
CA PRO A 4 -32.14 -2.18 -18.58
C PRO A 4 -30.68 -1.71 -18.64
N SER A 5 -30.42 -0.58 -17.97
CA SER A 5 -29.12 0.03 -17.76
C SER A 5 -28.20 -0.86 -16.91
N GLY A 6 -27.17 -1.45 -17.52
CA GLY A 6 -26.17 -2.31 -16.88
C GLY A 6 -25.03 -1.58 -16.16
N GLY A 7 -25.31 -0.50 -15.43
CA GLY A 7 -24.28 0.34 -14.78
C GLY A 7 -24.05 0.09 -13.28
N GLY A 8 -24.88 -0.72 -12.62
CA GLY A 8 -24.91 -0.81 -11.15
C GLY A 8 -23.99 -1.87 -10.52
N GLU A 9 -23.72 -2.97 -11.21
CA GLU A 9 -23.01 -4.12 -10.61
C GLU A 9 -21.48 -3.93 -10.54
N THR A 10 -20.91 -3.23 -11.52
CA THR A 10 -19.47 -2.94 -11.59
C THR A 10 -19.04 -1.89 -10.57
N GLY A 11 -19.89 -0.90 -10.25
CA GLY A 11 -19.62 0.08 -9.20
C GLY A 11 -19.55 -0.57 -7.82
N ASN A 12 -20.57 -1.34 -7.47
CA ASN A 12 -20.67 -2.02 -6.17
C ASN A 12 -19.50 -3.01 -5.95
N SER A 13 -19.10 -3.75 -6.99
CA SER A 13 -17.97 -4.68 -6.89
C SER A 13 -16.63 -3.97 -6.68
N ASN A 14 -16.40 -2.85 -7.37
CA ASN A 14 -15.19 -2.05 -7.20
C ASN A 14 -15.15 -1.42 -5.80
N ASP A 15 -16.27 -0.94 -5.29
CA ASP A 15 -16.37 -0.36 -3.95
C ASP A 15 -16.06 -1.41 -2.87
N GLN A 16 -16.61 -2.62 -2.99
CA GLN A 16 -16.28 -3.73 -2.09
C GLN A 16 -14.79 -4.10 -2.13
N MET A 17 -14.18 -4.10 -3.32
CA MET A 17 -12.74 -4.34 -3.46
C MET A 17 -11.91 -3.20 -2.84
N LEU A 18 -12.34 -1.96 -2.97
CA LEU A 18 -11.66 -0.82 -2.33
C LEU A 18 -11.80 -0.86 -0.81
N ASP A 19 -12.96 -1.23 -0.30
CA ASP A 19 -13.21 -1.39 1.14
C ASP A 19 -12.34 -2.49 1.73
N LEU A 20 -12.22 -3.63 1.03
CA LEU A 20 -11.29 -4.68 1.42
C LEU A 20 -9.83 -4.21 1.35
N GLY A 21 -9.45 -3.48 0.30
CA GLY A 21 -8.11 -2.89 0.16
C GLY A 21 -7.79 -1.94 1.32
N ALA A 22 -8.75 -1.12 1.74
CA ALA A 22 -8.62 -0.23 2.89
C ALA A 22 -8.49 -1.00 4.21
N ALA A 23 -9.27 -2.06 4.39
CA ALA A 23 -9.16 -2.92 5.57
C ALA A 23 -7.80 -3.61 5.65
N LEU A 24 -7.32 -4.17 4.52
CA LEU A 24 -6.01 -4.80 4.40
C LEU A 24 -4.87 -3.80 4.67
N LEU A 25 -4.94 -2.59 4.10
CA LEU A 25 -3.93 -1.55 4.33
C LEU A 25 -3.87 -1.14 5.81
N LYS A 26 -5.02 -0.94 6.46
CA LYS A 26 -5.10 -0.56 7.87
C LYS A 26 -4.54 -1.65 8.77
N ASP A 27 -4.90 -2.91 8.52
CA ASP A 27 -4.35 -4.05 9.26
C ASP A 27 -2.84 -4.19 9.02
N PHE A 28 -2.41 -3.98 7.77
CA PHE A 28 -1.01 -4.03 7.39
C PHE A 28 -0.15 -3.01 8.15
N ILE A 29 -0.61 -1.76 8.20
CA ILE A 29 0.03 -0.67 8.94
C ILE A 29 0.01 -0.94 10.45
N TYR A 30 -1.14 -1.33 10.99
CA TYR A 30 -1.31 -1.59 12.43
C TYR A 30 -0.30 -2.62 12.93
N GLU A 31 -0.24 -3.77 12.25
CA GLU A 31 0.61 -4.88 12.68
C GLU A 31 2.10 -4.54 12.52
N ARG A 32 2.48 -3.78 11.49
CA ARG A 32 3.87 -3.34 11.31
C ARG A 32 4.31 -2.30 12.33
N VAL A 33 3.47 -1.30 12.61
CA VAL A 33 3.76 -0.32 13.67
C VAL A 33 3.80 -1.03 15.03
N ARG A 34 2.96 -2.04 15.27
CA ARG A 34 2.98 -2.83 16.50
C ARG A 34 4.25 -3.67 16.65
N ARG A 35 4.77 -4.25 15.56
CA ARG A 35 5.99 -5.09 15.56
C ARG A 35 7.28 -4.29 15.61
N HIS A 36 7.32 -3.15 14.93
CA HIS A 36 8.51 -2.28 14.83
C HIS A 36 8.47 -1.06 15.74
N GLY A 37 7.38 -0.88 16.50
CA GLY A 37 7.23 0.24 17.41
C GLY A 37 8.13 0.08 18.62
N ASP A 38 9.10 0.99 18.75
CA ASP A 38 9.66 1.31 20.07
C ASP A 38 8.56 1.97 20.93
N CYS A 39 8.80 2.05 22.24
CA CYS A 39 7.86 2.56 23.25
C CYS A 39 7.21 3.94 22.96
N ASN A 40 7.71 4.71 21.99
CA ASN A 40 7.19 6.03 21.59
C ASN A 40 6.33 6.07 20.32
N THR A 41 6.22 4.98 19.55
CA THR A 41 5.41 4.95 18.31
C THR A 41 4.36 3.85 18.40
N SER A 42 3.19 4.20 18.95
CA SER A 42 2.02 3.31 18.96
C SER A 42 0.91 3.91 18.11
N VAL A 43 0.16 3.05 17.42
CA VAL A 43 -1.06 3.44 16.70
C VAL A 43 -2.18 2.48 17.06
N SER A 44 -3.33 3.03 17.41
CA SER A 44 -4.55 2.27 17.65
C SER A 44 -5.28 2.01 16.33
N ARG A 45 -6.02 0.89 16.26
CA ARG A 45 -6.90 0.60 15.09
C ARG A 45 -7.94 1.71 14.88
N SER A 46 -8.43 2.33 15.96
CA SER A 46 -9.34 3.47 15.90
C SER A 46 -8.69 4.70 15.25
N GLN A 47 -7.43 5.01 15.52
CA GLN A 47 -6.68 6.09 14.84
C GLN A 47 -6.53 5.84 13.34
N LEU A 48 -6.35 4.59 12.92
CA LEU A 48 -6.32 4.19 11.51
C LEU A 48 -7.72 4.17 10.86
N GLY A 49 -8.79 4.25 11.67
CA GLY A 49 -10.16 4.08 11.21
C GLY A 49 -10.46 2.65 10.73
N GLY A 50 -9.79 1.66 11.30
CA GLY A 50 -9.93 0.24 10.95
C GLY A 50 -10.61 -0.56 12.05
N THR A 51 -11.32 -1.61 11.64
CA THR A 51 -11.79 -2.69 12.51
C THR A 51 -10.91 -3.92 12.29
N GLU A 52 -10.95 -4.85 13.23
CA GLU A 52 -10.23 -6.12 13.07
C GLU A 52 -10.84 -6.91 11.90
N LEU A 53 -9.97 -7.54 11.10
CA LEU A 53 -10.40 -8.43 10.03
C LEU A 53 -11.10 -9.64 10.66
N SER A 54 -12.39 -9.83 10.39
CA SER A 54 -13.17 -10.96 10.93
C SER A 54 -13.05 -12.22 10.06
N ASP A 55 -12.99 -12.05 8.74
CA ASP A 55 -13.00 -13.16 7.78
C ASP A 55 -11.66 -13.92 7.77
N PRO A 56 -11.66 -15.27 7.89
CA PRO A 56 -10.44 -16.08 7.82
C PRO A 56 -9.63 -15.92 6.54
N ASN A 57 -10.29 -15.71 5.39
CA ASN A 57 -9.62 -15.47 4.11
C ASN A 57 -8.93 -14.11 4.13
N HIS A 58 -9.61 -13.05 4.58
CA HIS A 58 -9.00 -11.72 4.71
C HIS A 58 -7.80 -11.74 5.67
N LYS A 59 -7.86 -12.50 6.76
CA LYS A 59 -6.71 -12.71 7.66
C LYS A 59 -5.52 -13.38 6.95
N ARG A 60 -5.78 -14.39 6.10
CA ARG A 60 -4.72 -15.03 5.31
C ARG A 60 -4.11 -14.07 4.29
N LEU A 61 -4.94 -13.26 3.61
CA LEU A 61 -4.44 -12.21 2.71
C LEU A 61 -3.56 -11.20 3.45
N ALA A 62 -3.98 -10.76 4.64
CA ALA A 62 -3.20 -9.86 5.48
C ALA A 62 -1.87 -10.49 5.89
N GLN A 63 -1.86 -11.77 6.28
CA GLN A 63 -0.62 -12.50 6.60
C GLN A 63 0.32 -12.59 5.40
N CYS A 64 -0.21 -12.86 4.20
CA CYS A 64 0.54 -12.81 2.96
C CYS A 64 1.16 -11.42 2.74
N LEU A 65 0.39 -10.34 2.87
CA LEU A 65 0.93 -8.98 2.76
C LEU A 65 2.07 -8.74 3.76
N GLN A 66 1.90 -9.18 5.01
CA GLN A 66 2.94 -9.06 6.05
C GLN A 66 4.24 -9.75 5.66
N GLN A 67 4.18 -10.99 5.15
CA GLN A 67 5.38 -11.74 4.74
C GLN A 67 6.18 -11.03 3.64
N ILE A 68 5.51 -10.48 2.61
CA ILE A 68 6.20 -9.68 1.58
C ILE A 68 6.79 -8.40 2.19
N GLY A 69 6.06 -7.78 3.12
CA GLY A 69 6.60 -6.66 3.88
C GLY A 69 7.90 -7.03 4.61
N ASP A 70 7.94 -8.21 5.24
CA ASP A 70 9.09 -8.66 6.03
C ASP A 70 10.32 -8.88 5.12
N GLU A 71 10.10 -9.38 3.90
CA GLU A 71 11.14 -9.46 2.86
C GLU A 71 11.64 -8.07 2.43
N LEU A 72 10.74 -7.09 2.30
CA LEU A 72 11.10 -5.70 1.98
C LEU A 72 11.89 -5.05 3.13
N ASP A 73 11.57 -5.37 4.38
CA ASP A 73 12.34 -4.91 5.54
C ASP A 73 13.78 -5.44 5.54
N GLY A 74 13.97 -6.70 5.11
CA GLY A 74 15.28 -7.32 4.98
C GLY A 74 16.19 -6.67 3.94
N ASN A 75 15.65 -5.86 3.02
CA ASN A 75 16.46 -5.21 1.99
C ASN A 75 17.12 -3.91 2.50
N VAL A 76 18.41 -4.00 2.84
CA VAL A 76 19.19 -2.87 3.39
C VAL A 76 19.20 -1.64 2.47
N GLN A 77 19.29 -1.83 1.15
CA GLN A 77 19.29 -0.71 0.20
C GLN A 77 17.94 0.01 0.20
N LEU A 78 16.85 -0.74 0.30
CA LEU A 78 15.51 -0.19 0.40
C LEU A 78 15.33 0.60 1.69
N GLN A 79 15.77 0.02 2.81
CA GLN A 79 15.73 0.69 4.11
C GLN A 79 16.49 2.01 4.09
N ARG A 80 17.69 2.03 3.50
CA ARG A 80 18.50 3.24 3.34
C ARG A 80 17.74 4.33 2.59
N MET A 81 17.11 3.98 1.47
CA MET A 81 16.43 4.94 0.62
C MET A 81 15.12 5.44 1.22
N ILE A 82 14.37 4.58 1.92
CA ILE A 82 13.14 5.01 2.60
C ILE A 82 13.46 5.91 3.79
N ASN A 83 14.56 5.65 4.50
CA ASN A 83 15.01 6.49 5.61
C ASN A 83 15.62 7.81 5.16
N ASP A 84 15.72 8.07 3.85
CA ASP A 84 16.18 9.35 3.32
C ASP A 84 15.32 10.51 3.82
N SER A 85 15.97 11.62 4.19
CA SER A 85 15.30 12.83 4.65
C SER A 85 14.53 13.53 3.53
N ALA A 86 14.83 13.23 2.26
CA ALA A 86 14.05 13.73 1.12
C ALA A 86 12.62 13.15 1.08
N LEU A 87 12.40 11.94 1.64
CA LEU A 87 11.10 11.29 1.66
C LEU A 87 10.30 11.73 2.88
N GLN A 88 9.61 12.86 2.73
CA GLN A 88 8.69 13.42 3.70
C GLN A 88 7.28 12.83 3.54
N PRO A 89 6.49 12.69 4.61
CA PRO A 89 5.11 12.19 4.57
C PRO A 89 4.15 13.23 3.96
N THR A 90 4.34 13.54 2.68
CA THR A 90 3.54 14.52 1.92
C THR A 90 2.87 13.86 0.74
N GLN A 91 1.77 14.46 0.27
CA GLN A 91 1.02 13.94 -0.88
C GLN A 91 1.87 13.91 -2.15
N GLU A 92 2.69 14.94 -2.36
CA GLU A 92 3.53 15.04 -3.55
C GLU A 92 4.54 13.89 -3.62
N VAL A 93 5.22 13.60 -2.50
CA VAL A 93 6.15 12.47 -2.39
C VAL A 93 5.41 11.15 -2.61
N PHE A 94 4.22 11.01 -2.00
CA PHE A 94 3.39 9.81 -2.20
C PHE A 94 3.06 9.56 -3.67
N ILE A 95 2.49 10.56 -4.35
CA ILE A 95 2.06 10.45 -5.74
C ILE A 95 3.25 10.23 -6.68
N LYS A 96 4.41 10.89 -6.44
CA LYS A 96 5.63 10.67 -7.23
C LYS A 96 6.08 9.22 -7.17
N VAL A 97 6.25 8.66 -5.97
CA VAL A 97 6.67 7.25 -5.81
C VAL A 97 5.62 6.30 -6.37
N ALA A 98 4.33 6.54 -6.10
CA ALA A 98 3.24 5.70 -6.62
C ALA A 98 3.25 5.64 -8.16
N ARG A 99 3.42 6.79 -8.83
CA ARG A 99 3.53 6.84 -10.30
C ARG A 99 4.75 6.08 -10.81
N GLU A 100 5.90 6.23 -10.15
CA GLU A 100 7.12 5.53 -10.55
C GLU A 100 6.99 4.00 -10.43
N ILE A 101 6.32 3.49 -9.40
CA ILE A 101 6.05 2.04 -9.22
C ILE A 101 5.31 1.44 -10.42
N PHE A 102 4.41 2.21 -11.04
CA PHE A 102 3.55 1.76 -12.15
C PHE A 102 3.89 2.44 -13.49
N SER A 103 5.06 3.07 -13.61
CA SER A 103 5.44 3.94 -14.74
C SER A 103 5.50 3.23 -16.10
N ASP A 104 5.85 1.94 -16.11
CA ASP A 104 5.91 1.12 -17.33
C ASP A 104 4.56 0.50 -17.74
N GLY A 105 3.47 0.84 -17.04
CA GLY A 105 2.12 0.33 -17.29
C GLY A 105 1.89 -1.13 -16.90
N LYS A 106 2.86 -1.80 -16.27
CA LYS A 106 2.71 -3.19 -15.83
C LYS A 106 2.14 -3.26 -14.42
N PHE A 107 1.15 -4.12 -14.24
CA PHE A 107 0.53 -4.37 -12.94
C PHE A 107 0.82 -5.80 -12.48
N ASN A 108 1.19 -5.94 -11.20
CA ASN A 108 1.31 -7.21 -10.52
C ASN A 108 1.12 -6.97 -9.01
N TRP A 109 0.82 -8.05 -8.28
CA TRP A 109 0.55 -7.98 -6.86
C TRP A 109 1.74 -7.42 -6.07
N GLY A 110 2.97 -7.77 -6.45
CA GLY A 110 4.16 -7.21 -5.82
C GLY A 110 4.18 -5.67 -5.83
N ARG A 111 3.83 -5.03 -6.94
CA ARG A 111 3.75 -3.55 -7.02
C ARG A 111 2.65 -2.97 -6.14
N VAL A 112 1.51 -3.66 -6.03
CA VAL A 112 0.43 -3.28 -5.10
C VAL A 112 0.94 -3.36 -3.66
N VAL A 113 1.68 -4.43 -3.30
CA VAL A 113 2.29 -4.54 -1.96
C VAL A 113 3.37 -3.48 -1.74
N ALA A 114 4.19 -3.16 -2.74
CA ALA A 114 5.17 -2.09 -2.65
C ALA A 114 4.53 -0.72 -2.36
N LEU A 115 3.38 -0.43 -2.96
CA LEU A 115 2.58 0.76 -2.65
C LEU A 115 2.09 0.76 -1.20
N PHE A 116 1.55 -0.37 -0.71
CA PHE A 116 1.09 -0.53 0.68
C PHE A 116 2.26 -0.35 1.67
N TYR A 117 3.40 -0.96 1.34
CA TYR A 117 4.62 -0.84 2.11
C TYR A 117 5.10 0.61 2.18
N PHE A 118 5.10 1.33 1.06
CA PHE A 118 5.46 2.73 1.06
C PHE A 118 4.52 3.59 1.91
N ALA A 119 3.20 3.40 1.77
CA ALA A 119 2.22 4.08 2.61
C ALA A 119 2.45 3.83 4.11
N CYS A 120 2.71 2.57 4.49
CA CYS A 120 3.07 2.20 5.86
C CYS A 120 4.32 2.94 6.37
N ARG A 121 5.34 3.09 5.53
CA ARG A 121 6.56 3.81 5.89
C ARG A 121 6.35 5.31 6.05
N LEU A 122 5.47 5.92 5.24
CA LEU A 122 5.07 7.32 5.46
C LEU A 122 4.29 7.48 6.77
N VAL A 123 3.43 6.52 7.13
CA VAL A 123 2.72 6.54 8.42
C VAL A 123 3.70 6.42 9.59
N ILE A 124 4.66 5.50 9.52
CA ILE A 124 5.72 5.36 10.55
C ILE A 124 6.51 6.66 10.67
N LYS A 125 6.91 7.28 9.55
CA LYS A 125 7.57 8.60 9.56
C LYS A 125 6.70 9.67 10.20
N ALA A 126 5.42 9.75 9.86
CA ALA A 126 4.49 10.71 10.45
C ALA A 126 4.37 10.56 11.97
N LEU A 127 4.37 9.32 12.48
CA LEU A 127 4.41 9.03 13.91
C LEU A 127 5.72 9.52 14.54
N LEU A 128 6.86 9.22 13.92
CA LEU A 128 8.19 9.65 14.40
C LEU A 128 8.36 11.18 14.40
N THR A 129 7.79 11.87 13.40
CA THR A 129 7.81 13.32 13.30
C THR A 129 6.65 14.00 14.05
N LYS A 130 5.89 13.25 14.86
CA LYS A 130 4.80 13.72 15.73
C LYS A 130 3.69 14.48 15.01
N ILE A 131 3.32 14.04 13.81
CA ILE A 131 2.19 14.55 13.01
C ILE A 131 1.16 13.43 12.72
N PRO A 132 0.57 12.80 13.77
CA PRO A 132 -0.32 11.67 13.60
C PRO A 132 -1.61 11.99 12.82
N ASP A 133 -1.97 13.27 12.70
CA ASP A 133 -3.18 13.71 11.98
C ASP A 133 -3.15 13.36 10.49
N ILE A 134 -1.95 13.25 9.89
CA ILE A 134 -1.80 12.93 8.46
C ILE A 134 -1.98 11.43 8.15
N ILE A 135 -2.06 10.58 9.16
CA ILE A 135 -2.13 9.11 8.97
C ILE A 135 -3.36 8.73 8.15
N ARG A 136 -4.52 9.28 8.48
CA ARG A 136 -5.76 9.04 7.72
C ARG A 136 -5.66 9.58 6.30
N THR A 137 -4.95 10.68 6.11
CA THR A 137 -4.73 11.30 4.80
C THR A 137 -3.83 10.42 3.92
N ILE A 138 -2.77 9.83 4.48
CA ILE A 138 -1.90 8.87 3.76
C ILE A 138 -2.70 7.64 3.31
N ILE A 139 -3.57 7.12 4.18
CA ILE A 139 -4.47 6.02 3.84
C ILE A 139 -5.40 6.46 2.70
N SER A 140 -5.99 7.66 2.77
CA SER A 140 -6.87 8.20 1.71
C SER A 140 -6.15 8.26 0.37
N TRP A 141 -4.95 8.83 0.31
CA TRP A 141 -4.17 8.91 -0.93
C TRP A 141 -3.91 7.53 -1.53
N THR A 142 -3.67 6.54 -0.69
CA THR A 142 -3.45 5.17 -1.15
C THR A 142 -4.70 4.58 -1.76
N ILE A 143 -5.86 4.74 -1.12
CA ILE A 143 -7.14 4.22 -1.62
C ILE A 143 -7.62 4.98 -2.87
N GLU A 144 -7.42 6.30 -2.92
CA GLU A 144 -7.67 7.11 -4.12
C GLU A 144 -6.79 6.64 -5.29
N TYR A 145 -5.50 6.40 -5.06
CA TYR A 145 -4.61 5.90 -6.11
C TYR A 145 -5.01 4.50 -6.59
N LEU A 146 -5.41 3.61 -5.67
CA LEU A 146 -5.95 2.30 -6.05
C LEU A 146 -7.20 2.43 -6.90
N ARG A 147 -8.15 3.28 -6.49
CA ARG A 147 -9.40 3.55 -7.22
C ARG A 147 -9.13 4.02 -8.63
N ASP A 148 -8.22 4.98 -8.80
CA ASP A 148 -8.03 5.66 -10.07
C ASP A 148 -7.15 4.86 -11.05
N HIS A 149 -6.24 4.02 -10.53
CA HIS A 149 -5.20 3.40 -11.36
C HIS A 149 -5.12 1.87 -11.29
N VAL A 150 -5.56 1.23 -10.20
CA VAL A 150 -5.24 -0.18 -9.94
C VAL A 150 -6.49 -1.07 -9.83
N ILE A 151 -7.65 -0.51 -9.47
CA ILE A 151 -8.85 -1.29 -9.13
C ILE A 151 -9.38 -2.14 -10.29
N ASN A 152 -9.28 -1.63 -11.52
CA ASN A 152 -9.70 -2.36 -12.71
C ASN A 152 -8.84 -3.63 -12.90
N TRP A 153 -7.52 -3.51 -12.70
CA TRP A 153 -6.62 -4.65 -12.75
C TRP A 153 -6.91 -5.65 -11.62
N ILE A 154 -7.15 -5.19 -10.39
CA ILE A 154 -7.53 -6.07 -9.27
C ILE A 154 -8.80 -6.86 -9.61
N ARG A 155 -9.79 -6.21 -10.22
CA ARG A 155 -11.02 -6.87 -10.67
C ARG A 155 -10.73 -7.93 -11.74
N GLU A 156 -9.86 -7.64 -12.70
CA GLU A 156 -9.44 -8.60 -13.73
C GLU A 156 -8.72 -9.83 -13.15
N GLN A 157 -8.08 -9.69 -11.99
CA GLN A 157 -7.50 -10.81 -11.24
C GLN A 157 -8.54 -11.61 -10.42
N GLY A 158 -9.84 -11.26 -10.50
CA GLY A 158 -10.89 -11.86 -9.69
C GLY A 158 -10.94 -11.31 -8.25
N GLY A 159 -10.36 -10.14 -8.01
CA GLY A 159 -10.30 -9.50 -6.70
C GLY A 159 -9.02 -9.80 -5.91
N TRP A 160 -9.03 -9.48 -4.62
CA TRP A 160 -7.84 -9.58 -3.75
C TRP A 160 -7.36 -11.00 -3.49
N GLU A 161 -8.19 -12.02 -3.69
CA GLU A 161 -7.79 -13.43 -3.58
C GLU A 161 -6.68 -13.81 -4.57
N GLY A 162 -6.56 -13.08 -5.68
CA GLY A 162 -5.48 -13.27 -6.67
C GLY A 162 -4.08 -13.11 -6.08
N ILE A 163 -3.90 -12.42 -4.95
CA ILE A 163 -2.58 -12.31 -4.31
C ILE A 163 -2.04 -13.67 -3.86
N ARG A 164 -2.92 -14.63 -3.57
CA ARG A 164 -2.55 -15.96 -3.08
C ARG A 164 -1.89 -16.81 -4.15
N SER A 165 -2.28 -16.65 -5.41
CA SER A 165 -1.64 -17.34 -6.53
C SER A 165 -0.28 -16.74 -6.90
N TYR A 166 -0.08 -15.46 -6.58
CA TYR A 166 1.20 -14.78 -6.73
C TYR A 166 2.20 -15.19 -5.64
N PHE A 167 1.70 -15.57 -4.47
CA PHE A 167 2.49 -16.03 -3.34
C PHE A 167 3.26 -17.32 -3.69
N GLY A 168 4.59 -17.25 -3.62
CA GLY A 168 5.50 -18.34 -4.04
C GLY A 168 6.29 -18.03 -5.32
N THR A 169 6.01 -16.91 -6.00
CA THR A 169 6.87 -16.40 -7.06
C THR A 169 8.02 -15.57 -6.48
N PRO A 170 9.21 -15.54 -7.13
CA PRO A 170 10.35 -14.78 -6.61
C PRO A 170 10.07 -13.26 -6.52
N THR A 171 10.18 -12.69 -5.32
CA THR A 171 9.87 -11.27 -5.03
C THR A 171 10.94 -10.26 -5.48
N TRP A 172 12.10 -10.72 -5.95
CA TRP A 172 13.21 -9.84 -6.35
C TRP A 172 12.85 -8.83 -7.45
N GLN A 173 11.94 -9.20 -8.36
CA GLN A 173 11.43 -8.29 -9.38
C GLN A 173 10.67 -7.12 -8.77
N THR A 174 9.87 -7.39 -7.73
CA THR A 174 9.13 -6.39 -6.97
C THR A 174 10.06 -5.46 -6.21
N VAL A 175 11.03 -6.04 -5.50
CA VAL A 175 12.04 -5.30 -4.75
C VAL A 175 12.82 -4.38 -5.70
N GLY A 176 13.23 -4.88 -6.88
CA GLY A 176 13.96 -4.10 -7.87
C GLY A 176 13.17 -2.92 -8.44
N VAL A 177 11.91 -3.15 -8.83
CA VAL A 177 11.04 -2.06 -9.33
C VAL A 177 10.76 -1.03 -8.25
N PHE A 178 10.47 -1.47 -7.03
CA PHE A 178 10.20 -0.55 -5.93
C PHE A 178 11.43 0.28 -5.56
N LEU A 179 12.61 -0.36 -5.48
CA LEU A 179 13.88 0.32 -5.31
C LEU A 179 14.10 1.36 -6.41
N ALA A 180 13.92 0.99 -7.68
CA ALA A 180 14.09 1.93 -8.78
C ALA A 180 13.17 3.16 -8.62
N GLY A 181 11.89 2.97 -8.31
CA GLY A 181 10.94 4.08 -8.18
C GLY A 181 11.24 5.00 -6.99
N VAL A 182 11.62 4.45 -5.84
CA VAL A 182 12.05 5.25 -4.68
C VAL A 182 13.34 6.01 -5.00
N LEU A 183 14.30 5.39 -5.71
CA LEU A 183 15.57 6.02 -6.08
C LEU A 183 15.34 7.23 -6.97
N THR A 184 14.57 7.04 -8.04
CA THR A 184 14.23 8.10 -8.98
C THR A 184 13.59 9.27 -8.24
N THR A 185 12.63 9.00 -7.36
CA THR A 185 11.97 10.05 -6.58
C THR A 185 12.92 10.79 -5.65
N VAL A 186 13.77 10.08 -4.90
CA VAL A 186 14.77 10.71 -4.02
C VAL A 186 15.74 11.58 -4.82
N LEU A 187 16.22 11.10 -5.98
CA LEU A 187 17.13 11.86 -6.85
C LEU A 187 16.47 13.11 -7.42
N VAL A 188 15.20 13.03 -7.82
CA VAL A 188 14.44 14.18 -8.32
C VAL A 188 14.26 15.22 -7.21
N ILE A 189 13.84 14.81 -6.02
CA ILE A 189 13.63 15.74 -4.89
C ILE A 189 14.93 16.43 -4.48
N ARG A 190 16.06 15.71 -4.46
CA ARG A 190 17.37 16.29 -4.09
C ARG A 190 17.95 17.23 -5.15
N LYS A 191 17.50 17.12 -6.40
CA LYS A 191 17.92 18.01 -7.49
C LYS A 191 17.10 19.30 -7.57
N MET A 192 15.96 19.37 -6.89
CA MET A 192 15.11 20.55 -6.77
C MET A 192 15.53 21.37 -5.55
#